data_AF-A0A9E2DV56-F1
#
_entry.id   AF-A0A9E2DV56-F1
#
_cell.length_a   1.000
_cell.length_b   1.000
_cell.length_c   1.000
_cell.angle_alpha   90.00
_cell.angle_beta   90.00
_cell.angle_gamma   90.00
#
_symmetry.space_group_name_H-M   'P 1'
#
loop_
_entity.id
_entity.type
_entity.pdbx_description
1 polymer ?
#
loop_
_entity_poly.entity_id
_entity_poly.type
_entity_poly.pdbx_seq_one_letter_code
_entity_poly.pdbx_strand_id
1 'polypeptide(L)' 'RQGPDKGTQYRSGIWTTSKQQLQSAKAYAQELSDSGAVTRPIATEIEPAKTFYIAEDMHQDYIENTGRACHVTNPWK' A
#
# COMPACT_ATOMS: atom_id res chain seq x y z
N ARG A 1 -0.63 3.20 -10.73
CA ARG A 1 -1.98 2.75 -11.18
C ARG A 1 -2.35 1.55 -10.36
N GLN A 2 -3.61 1.46 -9.96
CA GLN A 2 -4.17 0.30 -9.29
C GLN A 2 -5.49 -0.03 -10.00
N GLY A 3 -5.59 -1.22 -10.60
CA GLY A 3 -6.64 -1.57 -11.57
C GLY A 3 -7.01 -0.43 -12.55
N PRO A 4 -8.27 0.08 -12.57
CA PRO A 4 -8.66 1.16 -13.48
C PRO A 4 -8.15 2.55 -13.06
N ASP A 5 -7.70 2.73 -11.81
CA ASP A 5 -7.28 4.02 -11.27
C ASP A 5 -5.85 4.36 -11.67
N LYS A 6 -5.67 5.51 -12.33
CA LYS A 6 -4.40 5.93 -12.94
C LYS A 6 -3.91 7.25 -12.35
N GLY A 7 -2.61 7.32 -12.09
CA GLY A 7 -1.94 8.47 -11.49
C GLY A 7 -0.99 8.09 -10.35
N THR A 8 -0.17 9.04 -9.91
CA THR A 8 0.83 8.88 -8.84
C THR A 8 0.21 8.79 -7.45
N GLN A 9 -1.02 9.31 -7.29
CA GLN A 9 -1.84 9.15 -6.10
C GLN A 9 -2.27 7.69 -5.84
N TYR A 10 -2.19 6.83 -6.86
CA TYR A 10 -2.49 5.39 -6.79
C TYR A 10 -1.23 4.53 -6.94
N ARG A 11 -0.10 5.01 -6.40
CA ARG A 11 1.16 4.23 -6.37
C ARG A 11 1.20 3.32 -5.15
N SER A 12 1.89 2.20 -5.28
CA SER A 12 2.16 1.30 -4.14
C SER A 12 3.27 1.88 -3.29
N GLY A 13 3.08 1.94 -1.98
CA GLY A 13 4.06 2.48 -1.04
C GLY A 13 3.95 1.86 0.35
N ILE A 14 5.09 1.75 1.02
CA ILE A 14 5.22 1.41 2.44
C ILE A 14 5.92 2.58 3.12
N TRP A 15 5.19 3.24 4.04
CA TRP A 15 5.70 4.34 4.86
C TRP A 15 6.03 3.85 6.26
N THR A 16 7.30 3.95 6.64
CA THR A 16 7.82 3.33 7.88
C THR A 16 8.03 4.35 8.99
N THR A 17 7.70 3.99 10.23
CA THR A 17 7.87 4.85 11.41
C THR A 17 9.12 4.51 12.22
N SER A 18 9.82 3.42 11.86
CA SER A 18 11.06 3.00 12.52
C SER A 18 12.09 2.45 11.54
N LYS A 19 13.36 2.48 11.94
CA LYS A 19 14.46 1.84 11.18
C LYS A 19 14.24 0.34 11.03
N GLN A 20 13.67 -0.32 12.06
CA GLN A 20 13.39 -1.75 12.01
C GLN A 20 12.35 -2.07 10.92
N GLN A 21 11.24 -1.31 10.87
CA GLN A 21 10.25 -1.47 9.81
C GLN A 21 10.84 -1.24 8.42
N LEU A 22 11.70 -0.23 8.26
CA LEU A 22 12.39 0.04 6.99
C LEU A 22 13.25 -1.15 6.54
N GLN A 23 14.03 -1.73 7.46
CA GLN A 23 14.86 -2.88 7.15
C GLN A 23 14.02 -4.13 6.84
N SER A 24 13.01 -4.42 7.65
CA SER A 24 12.12 -5.58 7.45
C SER A 24 11.36 -5.48 6.12
N ALA A 25 10.81 -4.32 5.78
CA ALA A 25 10.08 -4.13 4.52
C ALA A 25 10.99 -4.31 3.30
N LYS A 26 12.22 -3.77 3.35
CA LYS A 26 13.21 -3.93 2.26
C LYS A 26 13.67 -5.37 2.12
N ALA A 27 13.98 -6.04 3.23
CA ALA A 27 14.38 -7.44 3.23
C ALA A 27 13.29 -8.34 2.65
N TYR A 28 12.03 -8.12 3.04
CA TYR A 28 10.92 -8.91 2.54
C TYR A 28 10.61 -8.64 1.05
N ALA A 29 10.72 -7.39 0.60
CA ALA A 29 10.57 -7.08 -0.83
C ALA A 29 11.66 -7.77 -1.67
N GLN A 30 12.89 -7.85 -1.15
CA GLN A 30 13.98 -8.58 -1.79
C GLN A 30 13.70 -10.09 -1.81
N GLU A 31 13.35 -10.68 -0.67
CA GLU A 31 12.99 -12.10 -0.55
C GLU A 31 11.86 -12.47 -1.53
N LEU A 32 10.81 -11.66 -1.61
CA LEU A 32 9.69 -11.90 -2.52
C LEU A 32 10.12 -11.80 -3.99
N SER A 33 11.00 -10.86 -4.32
CA SER A 33 11.56 -10.73 -5.67
C SER A 33 12.41 -11.95 -6.06
N ASP A 34 13.19 -12.47 -5.10
CA ASP A 34 14.08 -13.62 -5.32
C ASP A 34 13.33 -14.96 -5.30
N SER A 35 12.18 -15.03 -4.64
CA SER A 35 11.36 -16.25 -4.52
C SER A 35 10.76 -16.74 -5.83
N GLY A 36 10.68 -15.89 -6.86
CA GLY A 36 9.96 -16.16 -8.11
C GLY A 36 8.42 -16.15 -7.96
N ALA A 37 7.88 -15.83 -6.78
CA ALA A 37 6.44 -15.72 -6.55
C ALA A 37 5.79 -14.57 -7.35
N VAL A 38 6.59 -13.57 -7.74
CA VAL A 38 6.18 -12.46 -8.59
C VAL A 38 6.86 -12.55 -9.95
N THR A 39 6.07 -12.45 -11.03
CA THR A 39 6.58 -12.51 -12.40
C THR A 39 7.07 -11.16 -12.92
N ARG A 40 6.83 -10.09 -12.16
CA ARG A 40 7.17 -8.71 -12.52
C ARG A 40 7.90 -8.05 -11.37
N PRO A 41 8.81 -7.09 -11.65
CA PRO A 41 9.47 -6.32 -10.61
C PRO A 41 8.46 -5.66 -9.66
N ILE A 42 8.76 -5.71 -8.37
CA ILE A 42 7.97 -5.04 -7.34
C ILE A 42 8.19 -3.53 -7.50
N ALA A 43 7.12 -2.80 -7.78
CA ALA A 43 7.13 -1.34 -7.95
C ALA A 43 6.83 -0.55 -6.66
N THR A 44 6.73 -1.24 -5.52
CA THR A 44 6.40 -0.62 -4.22
C THR A 44 7.55 0.25 -3.72
N GLU A 45 7.26 1.53 -3.46
CA GLU A 45 8.20 2.44 -2.82
C GLU A 45 8.30 2.14 -1.31
N ILE A 46 9.51 2.17 -0.74
CA ILE A 46 9.73 1.94 0.70
C ILE A 46 10.54 3.10 1.27
N GLU A 47 9.88 3.98 2.02
CA GLU A 47 10.48 5.19 2.57
C GLU A 47 10.04 5.45 4.03
N PRO A 48 10.77 6.29 4.79
CA PRO A 48 10.28 6.80 6.06
C PRO A 48 8.98 7.60 5.86
N ALA A 49 8.06 7.46 6.81
CA ALA A 49 6.82 8.23 6.82
C ALA A 49 7.12 9.74 6.89
N LYS A 50 6.41 10.51 6.07
CA LYS A 50 6.37 11.98 6.11
C LYS A 50 5.05 12.42 6.74
N THR A 51 4.74 13.70 6.67
CA THR A 51 3.44 14.23 7.10
C THR A 51 2.31 13.47 6.41
N PHE A 52 1.40 12.92 7.20
CA PHE A 52 0.16 12.31 6.75
C PHE A 52 -0.97 13.32 6.88
N TYR A 53 -1.67 13.59 5.79
CA TYR A 53 -2.84 14.45 5.78
C TYR A 53 -4.08 13.57 5.84
N ILE A 54 -4.90 13.79 6.86
CA ILE A 54 -6.16 13.07 7.03
C ILE A 54 -7.08 13.46 5.86
N ALA A 55 -7.65 12.44 5.19
CA ALA A 55 -8.65 12.64 4.15
C ALA A 55 -9.98 13.12 4.76
N GLU A 56 -10.83 13.76 3.96
CA GLU A 56 -12.14 14.25 4.36
C GLU A 56 -13.00 13.16 5.02
N ASP A 57 -13.88 13.55 5.95
CA ASP A 57 -14.69 12.62 6.75
C ASP A 57 -15.49 11.62 5.92
N MET A 58 -15.98 12.03 4.74
CA MET A 58 -16.72 11.16 3.82
C MET A 58 -15.88 10.01 3.22
N HIS A 59 -14.55 10.07 3.34
CA HIS A 59 -13.64 9.01 2.92
C HIS A 59 -13.31 8.03 4.05
N GLN A 60 -13.55 8.42 5.31
CA GLN A 60 -13.30 7.55 6.46
C GLN A 60 -14.32 6.41 6.48
N ASP A 61 -13.85 5.20 6.75
CA ASP A 61 -14.65 3.98 6.82
C ASP A 61 -15.58 3.75 5.60
N TYR A 62 -15.21 4.27 4.43
CA TYR A 62 -16.09 4.29 3.24
C TYR A 62 -16.58 2.89 2.84
N ILE A 63 -15.72 1.87 2.89
CA ILE A 63 -16.08 0.49 2.54
C ILE A 63 -17.10 -0.06 3.55
N GLU A 64 -16.92 0.23 4.84
CA GLU A 64 -17.84 -0.22 5.89
C GLU A 64 -19.20 0.48 5.79
N ASN A 65 -19.20 1.79 5.54
CA ASN A 65 -20.39 2.61 5.46
C ASN A 65 -21.22 2.36 4.18
N THR A 66 -20.57 2.01 3.07
CA THR A 66 -21.26 1.91 1.76
C THR A 66 -21.30 0.50 1.18
N GLY A 67 -20.46 -0.41 1.66
CA GLY A 67 -20.24 -1.73 1.07
C GLY A 67 -19.57 -1.69 -0.31
N ARG A 68 -19.11 -0.53 -0.79
CA ARG A 68 -18.50 -0.36 -2.11
C ARG A 68 -16.98 -0.40 -2.02
N ALA A 69 -16.34 -1.14 -2.91
CA ALA A 69 -14.89 -1.18 -3.06
C ALA A 69 -14.47 -1.38 -4.53
N CYS A 70 -13.27 -0.93 -4.88
CA CYS A 70 -12.71 -1.11 -6.24
C CYS A 70 -11.75 -2.31 -6.32
N HIS A 71 -10.75 -2.41 -5.44
CA HIS A 71 -9.65 -3.40 -5.58
C HIS A 71 -9.52 -4.42 -4.47
N VAL A 72 -10.05 -4.13 -3.29
CA VAL A 72 -9.90 -4.98 -2.11
C VAL A 72 -11.24 -5.08 -1.40
N THR A 73 -11.61 -6.29 -1.02
CA THR A 73 -12.63 -6.51 0.02
C THR A 73 -12.07 -6.00 1.35
N ASN A 74 -12.94 -5.60 2.29
CA ASN A 74 -12.49 -5.18 3.62
C ASN A 74 -11.65 -6.31 4.26
N PRO A 75 -10.34 -6.13 4.49
CA PRO A 75 -9.47 -7.18 5.00
C PRO A 75 -9.62 -7.42 6.50
N TRP A 76 -10.44 -6.61 7.18
CA TRP A 76 -10.68 -6.66 8.62
C TRP A 76 -12.05 -7.25 8.99
N LYS A 77 -12.74 -7.88 8.02
CA LYS A 77 -13.93 -8.71 8.23
C LYS A 77 -13.65 -10.14 7.82
#